data_AF-A0A251XHC2-F1
#
_entry.id   AF-A0A251XHC2-F1
#
_cell.length_a   1.000
_cell.length_b   1.000
_cell.length_c   1.000
_cell.angle_alpha   90.00
_cell.angle_beta   90.00
_cell.angle_gamma   90.00
#
_symmetry.space_group_name_H-M   'P 1'
#
loop_
_entity.id
_entity.type
_entity.pdbx_description
1 polymer ?
#
loop_
_entity_poly.entity_id
_entity_poly.type
_entity_poly.pdbx_seq_one_letter_code
_entity_poly.pdbx_strand_id
1 'polypeptide(L)'
;MTSPVLAARSSADARRRRGSTRAQVPFLLSCAVVAVIVAVVEPVIELDAWFAVAVAMVLAGSVLAVVVATTRIPSAVLIAVPALDLLAVAFIRDATVATLPAAALLVIFPLLWLVFGFPSGGVPVAVAGALAITLFPVLREGGFPETSAGWADLVGGLLLTALLVGAAAQAAATQRRDQRELAEATAAQARLLAESREQTATIRDVADAVDVGIVFFDADDRP
;
A
#
# COMPACT_ATOMS: atom_id res chain seq x y z
N MET A 1 -16.53 -24.87 15.08
CA MET A 1 -15.20 -24.90 14.40
C MET A 1 -15.29 -23.99 13.18
N THR A 2 -14.70 -22.80 13.21
CA THR A 2 -14.68 -21.88 12.07
C THR A 2 -13.70 -22.38 11.02
N SER A 3 -14.15 -22.52 9.77
CA SER A 3 -13.30 -22.96 8.65
C SER A 3 -12.04 -22.08 8.53
N PRO A 4 -10.84 -22.66 8.28
CA PRO A 4 -9.58 -21.92 8.16
C PRO A 4 -9.63 -20.81 7.08
N VAL A 5 -10.45 -20.98 6.04
CA VAL A 5 -10.68 -19.97 4.99
C VAL A 5 -11.37 -18.71 5.55
N LEU A 6 -12.32 -18.88 6.47
CA LEU A 6 -13.03 -17.76 7.10
C LEU A 6 -12.12 -16.99 8.06
N ALA A 7 -11.25 -17.70 8.79
CA ALA A 7 -10.25 -17.09 9.67
C ALA A 7 -9.17 -16.32 8.88
N ALA A 8 -8.73 -16.85 7.73
CA ALA A 8 -7.79 -16.15 6.86
C ALA A 8 -8.39 -14.85 6.28
N ARG A 9 -9.65 -14.87 5.83
CA ARG A 9 -10.35 -13.69 5.30
C ARG A 9 -10.56 -12.60 6.36
N SER A 10 -10.95 -12.96 7.59
CA SER A 10 -11.14 -11.98 8.66
C SER A 10 -9.83 -11.29 9.09
N SER A 11 -8.71 -12.04 9.11
CA SER A 11 -7.40 -11.47 9.44
C SER A 11 -6.88 -10.52 8.34
N ALA A 12 -7.14 -10.82 7.07
CA ALA A 12 -6.81 -9.94 5.95
C ALA A 12 -7.65 -8.64 5.98
N ASP A 13 -8.95 -8.74 6.28
CA ASP A 13 -9.85 -7.59 6.42
C ASP A 13 -9.43 -6.66 7.57
N ALA A 14 -9.09 -7.22 8.73
CA ALA A 14 -8.63 -6.44 9.88
C ALA A 14 -7.31 -5.71 9.58
N ARG A 15 -6.36 -6.37 8.90
CA ARG A 15 -5.10 -5.74 8.45
C ARG A 15 -5.35 -4.59 7.47
N ARG A 16 -6.23 -4.79 6.48
CA ARG A 16 -6.58 -3.75 5.49
C ARG A 16 -7.20 -2.52 6.14
N ARG A 17 -8.12 -2.71 7.09
CA ARG A 17 -8.75 -1.61 7.85
C ARG A 17 -7.74 -0.80 8.65
N ARG A 18 -6.86 -1.46 9.42
CA ARG A 18 -5.82 -0.79 10.22
C ARG A 18 -4.77 -0.08 9.36
N GLY A 19 -4.41 -0.66 8.21
CA GLY A 19 -3.49 -0.06 7.26
C GLY A 19 -4.09 1.17 6.56
N SER A 20 -5.38 1.11 6.20
CA SER A 20 -6.09 2.17 5.48
C SER A 20 -6.15 3.49 6.25
N THR A 21 -6.57 3.47 7.53
CA THR A 21 -6.66 4.71 8.31
C THR A 21 -5.29 5.38 8.46
N ARG A 22 -4.22 4.59 8.56
CA ARG A 22 -2.84 5.10 8.63
C ARG A 22 -2.35 5.64 7.29
N ALA A 23 -2.83 5.10 6.17
CA ALA A 23 -2.48 5.55 4.82
C ALA A 23 -3.20 6.85 4.41
N GLN A 24 -4.42 7.09 4.91
CA GLN A 24 -5.19 8.32 4.62
C GLN A 24 -4.58 9.56 5.31
N VAL A 25 -4.06 9.40 6.52
CA VAL A 25 -3.53 10.51 7.34
C VAL A 25 -2.44 11.34 6.63
N PRO A 26 -1.37 10.74 6.06
CA PRO A 26 -0.36 11.53 5.38
C PRO A 26 -0.92 12.28 4.16
N PHE A 27 -1.82 11.66 3.39
CA PHE A 27 -2.48 12.33 2.26
C PHE A 27 -3.31 13.53 2.73
N LEU A 28 -4.16 13.34 3.73
CA LEU A 28 -4.98 14.41 4.33
C LEU A 28 -4.12 15.58 4.81
N LEU A 29 -3.03 15.27 5.53
CA LEU A 29 -2.11 16.28 6.03
C LEU A 29 -1.46 17.05 4.88
N SER A 30 -1.00 16.36 3.84
CA SER A 30 -0.42 17.01 2.67
C SER A 30 -1.44 17.86 1.90
N CYS A 31 -2.68 17.40 1.74
CA CYS A 31 -3.76 18.20 1.16
C CYS A 31 -4.07 19.44 2.01
N ALA A 32 -4.08 19.32 3.34
CA ALA A 32 -4.27 20.46 4.24
C ALA A 32 -3.13 21.48 4.11
N VAL A 33 -1.88 21.04 3.99
CA VAL A 33 -0.73 21.92 3.73
C VAL A 33 -0.89 22.63 2.38
N VAL A 34 -1.27 21.91 1.33
CA VAL A 34 -1.53 22.53 0.01
C VAL A 34 -2.65 23.55 0.08
N ALA A 35 -3.76 23.24 0.76
CA ALA A 35 -4.86 24.18 0.94
C ALA A 35 -4.41 25.45 1.68
N VAL A 36 -3.63 25.33 2.75
CA VAL A 36 -3.06 26.48 3.46
C VAL A 36 -2.14 27.30 2.56
N ILE A 37 -1.29 26.66 1.75
CA ILE A 37 -0.41 27.37 0.82
C ILE A 37 -1.25 28.12 -0.22
N VAL A 38 -2.26 27.48 -0.79
CA VAL A 38 -3.17 28.11 -1.76
C VAL A 38 -3.88 29.33 -1.14
N ALA A 39 -4.41 29.20 0.07
CA ALA A 39 -5.06 30.29 0.80
C ALA A 39 -4.15 31.52 0.99
N VAL A 40 -2.85 31.30 1.21
CA VAL A 40 -1.87 32.36 1.48
C VAL A 40 -1.29 32.95 0.20
N VAL A 41 -0.99 32.11 -0.80
CA VAL A 41 -0.24 32.51 -2.00
C VAL A 41 -1.18 32.99 -3.12
N GLU A 42 -2.27 32.28 -3.36
CA GLU A 42 -3.16 32.53 -4.50
C GLU A 42 -4.63 32.26 -4.10
N PRO A 43 -5.23 33.09 -3.23
CA PRO A 43 -6.56 32.85 -2.67
C PRO A 43 -7.68 32.80 -3.71
N VAL A 44 -7.45 33.33 -4.92
CA VAL A 44 -8.39 33.24 -6.04
C VAL A 44 -8.65 31.78 -6.45
N ILE A 45 -7.67 30.88 -6.28
CA ILE A 45 -7.85 29.45 -6.55
C ILE A 45 -8.90 28.83 -5.61
N GLU A 46 -9.05 29.33 -4.38
CA GLU A 46 -10.08 28.81 -3.45
C GLU A 46 -11.51 29.08 -3.93
N LEU A 47 -11.68 30.06 -4.82
CA LEU A 47 -12.97 30.38 -5.45
C LEU A 47 -13.26 29.48 -6.66
N ASP A 48 -12.27 28.71 -7.15
CA ASP A 48 -12.50 27.76 -8.24
C ASP A 48 -13.39 26.60 -7.76
N ALA A 49 -14.48 26.36 -8.48
CA ALA A 49 -15.43 25.31 -8.15
C ALA A 49 -14.75 23.92 -8.14
N TRP A 50 -13.77 23.69 -9.00
CA TRP A 50 -13.07 22.41 -9.07
C TRP A 50 -12.14 22.19 -7.89
N PHE A 51 -11.49 23.24 -7.39
CA PHE A 51 -10.72 23.15 -6.15
C PHE A 51 -11.63 22.82 -4.96
N ALA A 52 -12.78 23.48 -4.84
CA ALA A 52 -13.77 23.18 -3.80
C ALA A 52 -14.32 21.74 -3.91
N VAL A 53 -14.60 21.25 -5.12
CA VAL A 53 -14.98 19.85 -5.37
C VAL A 53 -13.86 18.91 -4.93
N ALA A 54 -12.60 19.23 -5.23
CA ALA A 54 -11.47 18.41 -4.82
C ALA A 54 -11.36 18.29 -3.30
N VAL A 55 -11.48 19.41 -2.58
CA VAL A 55 -11.49 19.41 -1.11
C VAL A 55 -12.66 18.58 -0.58
N ALA A 56 -13.86 18.74 -1.14
CA ALA A 56 -15.02 17.95 -0.76
C ALA A 56 -14.81 16.44 -0.99
N MET A 57 -14.12 16.07 -2.07
CA MET A 57 -13.74 14.68 -2.34
C MET A 57 -12.78 14.16 -1.26
N VAL A 58 -11.67 14.86 -0.99
CA VAL A 58 -10.72 14.45 0.06
C VAL A 58 -11.42 14.24 1.41
N LEU A 59 -12.34 15.14 1.78
CA LEU A 59 -13.15 15.00 2.99
C LEU A 59 -14.08 13.78 2.93
N ALA A 60 -14.79 13.58 1.82
CA ALA A 60 -15.68 12.44 1.64
C ALA A 60 -14.93 11.10 1.69
N GLY A 61 -13.77 11.00 1.04
CA GLY A 61 -12.89 9.83 1.10
C GLY A 61 -12.43 9.52 2.52
N SER A 62 -12.10 10.57 3.29
CA SER A 62 -11.67 10.45 4.68
C SER A 62 -12.80 9.97 5.59
N VAL A 63 -14.00 10.51 5.43
CA VAL A 63 -15.19 10.02 6.13
C VAL A 63 -15.46 8.56 5.76
N LEU A 64 -15.37 8.21 4.47
CA LEU A 64 -15.55 6.84 4.01
C LEU A 64 -14.52 5.89 4.65
N ALA A 65 -13.24 6.29 4.75
CA ALA A 65 -12.21 5.50 5.42
C ALA A 65 -12.55 5.23 6.89
N VAL A 66 -13.01 6.24 7.63
CA VAL A 66 -13.41 6.11 9.05
C VAL A 66 -14.66 5.23 9.18
N VAL A 67 -15.67 5.44 8.34
CA VAL A 67 -16.90 4.65 8.35
C VAL A 67 -16.60 3.18 8.06
N VAL A 68 -15.79 2.88 7.04
CA VAL A 68 -15.46 1.48 6.72
C VAL A 68 -14.57 0.85 7.82
N ALA A 69 -13.70 1.63 8.47
CA ALA A 69 -12.90 1.13 9.59
C ALA A 69 -13.76 0.75 10.81
N THR A 70 -14.82 1.52 11.09
CA THR A 70 -15.67 1.39 12.30
C THR A 70 -16.89 0.48 12.13
N THR A 71 -17.38 0.30 10.90
CA THR A 71 -18.58 -0.51 10.59
C THR A 71 -18.23 -1.91 10.10
N ARG A 72 -19.21 -2.80 9.88
CA ARG A 72 -18.98 -4.16 9.32
C ARG A 72 -18.88 -4.21 7.78
N ILE A 73 -18.61 -3.08 7.11
CA ILE A 73 -18.54 -3.00 5.64
C ILE A 73 -17.37 -3.83 5.07
N PRO A 74 -17.52 -4.51 3.92
CA PRO A 74 -16.44 -5.27 3.31
C PRO A 74 -15.21 -4.39 3.02
N SER A 75 -14.01 -4.90 3.32
CA SER A 75 -12.75 -4.16 3.12
C SER A 75 -12.47 -3.85 1.64
N ALA A 76 -13.15 -4.52 0.70
CA ALA A 76 -13.06 -4.25 -0.73
C ALA A 76 -13.51 -2.82 -1.09
N VAL A 77 -14.47 -2.25 -0.35
CA VAL A 77 -14.95 -0.87 -0.56
C VAL A 77 -13.86 0.16 -0.27
N LEU A 78 -12.85 -0.17 0.55
CA LEU A 78 -11.73 0.73 0.85
C LEU A 78 -10.91 1.11 -0.39
N ILE A 79 -11.01 0.37 -1.51
CA ILE A 79 -10.32 0.74 -2.75
C ILE A 79 -10.90 2.01 -3.37
N ALA A 80 -12.17 2.33 -3.07
CA ALA A 80 -12.82 3.54 -3.56
C ALA A 80 -12.23 4.81 -2.95
N VAL A 81 -11.66 4.73 -1.74
CA VAL A 81 -11.06 5.88 -1.06
C VAL A 81 -9.83 6.41 -1.83
N PRO A 82 -8.75 5.63 -2.05
CA PRO A 82 -7.61 6.13 -2.81
C PRO A 82 -7.95 6.39 -4.29
N ALA A 83 -8.97 5.73 -4.85
CA ALA A 83 -9.45 6.07 -6.18
C ALA A 83 -10.05 7.48 -6.22
N LEU A 84 -10.82 7.84 -5.19
CA LEU A 84 -11.39 9.17 -5.03
C LEU A 84 -10.32 10.22 -4.70
N ASP A 85 -9.31 9.85 -3.92
CA ASP A 85 -8.13 10.70 -3.67
C ASP A 85 -7.36 11.00 -4.97
N LEU A 86 -7.18 10.03 -5.89
CA LEU A 86 -6.55 10.27 -7.20
C LEU A 86 -7.32 11.29 -8.04
N LEU A 87 -8.66 11.22 -8.02
CA LEU A 87 -9.49 12.20 -8.71
C LEU A 87 -9.40 13.58 -8.05
N ALA A 88 -9.38 13.65 -6.72
CA ALA A 88 -9.16 14.91 -6.03
C ALA A 88 -7.80 15.52 -6.38
N VAL A 89 -6.74 14.71 -6.47
CA VAL A 89 -5.41 15.17 -6.91
C VAL A 89 -5.44 15.68 -8.35
N ALA A 90 -6.22 15.08 -9.25
CA ALA A 90 -6.39 15.58 -10.62
C ALA A 90 -6.89 17.03 -10.61
N PHE A 91 -7.92 17.30 -9.81
CA PHE A 91 -8.54 18.63 -9.72
C PHE A 91 -7.63 19.64 -9.00
N ILE A 92 -6.95 19.22 -7.92
CA ILE A 92 -5.96 20.07 -7.24
C ILE A 92 -4.83 20.43 -8.21
N ARG A 93 -4.26 19.44 -8.92
CA ARG A 93 -3.18 19.67 -9.89
C ARG A 93 -3.63 20.67 -10.94
N ASP A 94 -4.79 20.47 -11.55
CA ASP A 94 -5.33 21.36 -12.58
C ASP A 94 -5.44 22.80 -12.08
N ALA A 95 -6.00 23.00 -10.89
CA ALA A 95 -6.19 24.32 -10.29
C ALA A 95 -4.87 24.99 -9.88
N THR A 96 -3.84 24.22 -9.51
CA THR A 96 -2.60 24.77 -8.95
C THR A 96 -1.37 24.62 -9.84
N VAL A 97 -1.45 24.05 -11.04
CA VAL A 97 -0.27 23.70 -11.85
C VAL A 97 0.62 24.92 -12.17
N ALA A 98 0.02 26.10 -12.33
CA ALA A 98 0.73 27.33 -12.66
C ALA A 98 1.52 27.93 -11.48
N THR A 99 1.03 27.75 -10.24
CA THR A 99 1.53 28.45 -9.05
C THR A 99 2.21 27.51 -8.05
N LEU A 100 1.72 26.27 -7.96
CA LEU A 100 2.23 25.22 -7.09
C LEU A 100 2.33 23.87 -7.83
N PRO A 101 3.25 23.73 -8.81
CA PRO A 101 3.45 22.47 -9.54
C PRO A 101 3.73 21.27 -8.63
N ALA A 102 4.37 21.51 -7.48
CA ALA A 102 4.68 20.50 -6.47
C ALA A 102 3.45 19.78 -5.91
N ALA A 103 2.24 20.37 -6.01
CA ALA A 103 1.00 19.71 -5.59
C ALA A 103 0.72 18.41 -6.38
N ALA A 104 1.27 18.27 -7.59
CA ALA A 104 1.16 17.02 -8.35
C ALA A 104 1.80 15.82 -7.63
N LEU A 105 2.76 16.04 -6.72
CA LEU A 105 3.40 14.98 -5.93
C LEU A 105 2.45 14.33 -4.92
N LEU A 106 1.30 14.95 -4.62
CA LEU A 106 0.26 14.35 -3.76
C LEU A 106 -0.20 12.99 -4.28
N VAL A 107 -0.11 12.76 -5.60
CA VAL A 107 -0.48 11.50 -6.25
C VAL A 107 0.23 10.28 -5.67
N ILE A 108 1.44 10.46 -5.11
CA ILE A 108 2.26 9.39 -4.55
C ILE A 108 1.51 8.66 -3.43
N PHE A 109 0.79 9.38 -2.56
CA PHE A 109 0.12 8.77 -1.42
C PHE A 109 -0.98 7.77 -1.82
N PRO A 110 -2.02 8.16 -2.59
CA PRO A 110 -3.06 7.23 -3.00
C PRO A 110 -2.54 6.14 -3.95
N LEU A 111 -1.51 6.43 -4.77
CA LEU A 111 -0.86 5.42 -5.61
C LEU A 111 -0.20 4.33 -4.77
N LEU A 112 0.65 4.70 -3.82
CA LEU A 112 1.31 3.74 -2.93
C LEU A 112 0.26 2.94 -2.16
N TRP A 113 -0.78 3.60 -1.67
CA TRP A 113 -1.83 2.89 -0.97
C TRP A 113 -2.59 1.89 -1.86
N LEU A 114 -2.91 2.23 -3.10
CA LEU A 114 -3.53 1.30 -4.05
C LEU A 114 -2.65 0.08 -4.30
N VAL A 115 -1.38 0.33 -4.63
CA VAL A 115 -0.45 -0.69 -5.09
C VAL A 115 -0.05 -1.65 -3.95
N PHE A 116 0.16 -1.14 -2.74
CA PHE A 116 0.51 -1.96 -1.57
C PHE A 116 -0.72 -2.52 -0.84
N GLY A 117 -1.83 -1.78 -0.80
CA GLY A 117 -3.05 -2.16 -0.07
C GLY A 117 -3.95 -3.14 -0.82
N PHE A 118 -3.95 -3.13 -2.16
CA PHE A 118 -4.91 -3.87 -2.98
C PHE A 118 -4.23 -4.73 -4.05
N PRO A 119 -3.89 -6.00 -3.73
CA PRO A 119 -3.04 -6.83 -4.58
C PRO A 119 -3.55 -7.14 -5.99
N SER A 120 -4.87 -7.32 -6.14
CA SER A 120 -5.51 -7.74 -7.37
C SER A 120 -6.23 -6.62 -8.13
N GLY A 121 -6.65 -5.56 -7.43
CA GLY A 121 -7.40 -4.44 -8.03
C GLY A 121 -6.69 -3.09 -7.99
N GLY A 122 -5.63 -2.95 -7.18
CA GLY A 122 -4.97 -1.67 -6.95
C GLY A 122 -4.25 -1.13 -8.17
N VAL A 123 -3.53 -1.99 -8.90
CA VAL A 123 -2.76 -1.56 -10.09
C VAL A 123 -3.67 -1.06 -11.22
N PRO A 124 -4.74 -1.77 -11.63
CA PRO A 124 -5.67 -1.23 -12.64
C PRO A 124 -6.31 0.10 -12.23
N VAL A 125 -6.68 0.26 -10.96
CA VAL A 125 -7.27 1.51 -10.45
C VAL A 125 -6.23 2.63 -10.41
N ALA A 126 -4.99 2.33 -10.04
CA ALA A 126 -3.88 3.29 -10.08
C ALA A 126 -3.59 3.78 -11.51
N VAL A 127 -3.59 2.86 -12.50
CA VAL A 127 -3.47 3.21 -13.92
C VAL A 127 -4.64 4.08 -14.37
N ALA A 128 -5.88 3.71 -14.01
CA ALA A 128 -7.06 4.49 -14.37
C ALA A 128 -7.03 5.92 -13.77
N GLY A 129 -6.65 6.07 -12.51
CA GLY A 129 -6.52 7.38 -11.88
C GLY A 129 -5.34 8.19 -12.42
N ALA A 130 -4.21 7.55 -12.76
CA ALA A 130 -3.11 8.19 -13.46
C ALA A 130 -3.53 8.78 -14.81
N LEU A 131 -4.30 8.01 -15.58
CA LEU A 131 -4.89 8.46 -16.84
C LEU A 131 -5.89 9.60 -16.58
N ALA A 132 -6.72 9.49 -15.56
CA ALA A 132 -7.66 10.56 -15.20
C ALA A 132 -6.93 11.88 -14.89
N ILE A 133 -5.86 11.85 -14.09
CA ILE A 133 -5.04 13.04 -13.77
C ILE A 133 -4.45 13.66 -15.03
N THR A 134 -3.97 12.84 -15.95
CA THR A 134 -3.29 13.30 -17.17
C THR A 134 -4.28 13.83 -18.21
N LEU A 135 -5.41 13.17 -18.40
CA LEU A 135 -6.42 13.55 -19.40
C LEU A 135 -7.41 14.60 -18.89
N PHE A 136 -7.51 14.84 -17.57
CA PHE A 136 -8.47 15.78 -17.02
C PHE A 136 -8.41 17.19 -17.65
N PRO A 137 -7.23 17.81 -17.85
CA PRO A 137 -7.15 19.13 -18.50
C PRO A 137 -7.70 19.10 -19.94
N VAL A 138 -7.39 18.04 -20.71
CA VAL A 138 -7.90 17.85 -22.08
C VAL A 138 -9.43 17.73 -22.10
N LEU A 139 -10.00 17.01 -21.13
CA LEU A 139 -11.45 16.89 -20.99
C LEU A 139 -12.10 18.22 -20.58
N ARG A 140 -11.44 18.98 -19.70
CA ARG A 140 -11.93 20.26 -19.19
C ARG A 140 -11.90 21.35 -20.25
N GLU A 141 -10.80 21.46 -21.00
CA GLU A 141 -10.59 22.45 -22.05
C GLU A 141 -11.32 22.09 -23.36
N GLY A 142 -11.75 20.83 -23.50
CA GLY A 142 -12.54 20.38 -24.65
C GLY A 142 -11.72 20.21 -25.93
N GLY A 143 -10.40 20.08 -25.83
CA GLY A 143 -9.49 20.01 -26.96
C GLY A 143 -8.10 19.52 -26.58
N PHE A 144 -7.37 19.04 -27.59
CA PHE A 144 -5.95 18.73 -27.43
C PHE A 144 -5.11 20.02 -27.37
N PRO A 145 -3.91 19.97 -26.76
CA PRO A 145 -3.05 21.13 -26.70
C PRO A 145 -2.75 21.70 -28.09
N GLU A 146 -2.85 23.02 -28.23
CA GLU A 146 -2.52 23.71 -29.49
C GLU A 146 -1.02 24.04 -29.59
N THR A 147 -0.32 24.06 -28.45
CA THR A 147 1.09 24.45 -28.37
C THR A 147 2.01 23.24 -28.18
N SER A 148 3.24 23.34 -28.68
CA SER A 148 4.28 22.32 -28.45
C SER A 148 4.58 22.12 -26.96
N ALA A 149 4.52 23.20 -26.16
CA ALA A 149 4.67 23.14 -24.71
C ALA A 149 3.54 22.34 -24.03
N GLY A 150 2.29 22.52 -24.47
CA GLY A 150 1.17 21.74 -23.94
C GLY A 150 1.24 20.26 -24.31
N TRP A 151 1.70 19.92 -25.52
CA TRP A 151 2.01 18.53 -25.88
C TRP A 151 3.13 17.94 -25.02
N ALA A 152 4.17 18.72 -24.72
CA ALA A 152 5.25 18.29 -23.84
C ALA A 152 4.78 18.05 -22.40
N ASP A 153 3.89 18.89 -21.85
CA ASP A 153 3.31 18.65 -20.52
C ASP A 153 2.39 17.42 -20.51
N LEU A 154 1.54 17.25 -21.55
CA LEU A 154 0.64 16.10 -21.65
C LEU A 154 1.42 14.78 -21.75
N VAL A 155 2.37 14.70 -22.68
CA VAL A 155 3.18 13.50 -22.90
C VAL A 155 4.13 13.27 -21.72
N GLY A 156 4.74 14.33 -21.19
CA GLY A 156 5.61 14.28 -20.02
C GLY A 156 4.86 13.79 -18.78
N GLY A 157 3.67 14.33 -18.51
CA GLY A 157 2.80 13.90 -17.43
C GLY A 157 2.37 12.43 -17.58
N LEU A 158 2.00 12.01 -18.79
CA LEU A 158 1.67 10.61 -19.07
C LEU A 158 2.86 9.68 -18.78
N LEU A 159 4.05 10.03 -19.28
CA LEU A 159 5.27 9.24 -19.09
C LEU A 159 5.67 9.16 -17.63
N LEU A 160 5.68 10.29 -16.91
CA LEU A 160 6.02 10.34 -15.49
C LEU A 160 5.04 9.50 -14.66
N THR A 161 3.75 9.64 -14.93
CA THR A 161 2.73 8.89 -14.17
C THR A 161 2.77 7.40 -14.50
N ALA A 162 3.00 7.03 -15.77
CA ALA A 162 3.21 5.63 -16.17
C ALA A 162 4.45 5.03 -15.50
N LEU A 163 5.56 5.77 -15.42
CA LEU A 163 6.77 5.36 -14.73
C LEU A 163 6.54 5.17 -13.24
N LEU A 164 5.85 6.11 -12.59
CA LEU A 164 5.47 6.04 -11.17
C LEU A 164 4.62 4.80 -10.88
N VAL A 165 3.56 4.57 -11.65
CA VAL A 165 2.68 3.42 -11.49
C VAL A 165 3.44 2.11 -11.76
N GLY A 166 4.26 2.07 -12.81
CA GLY A 166 5.07 0.90 -13.15
C GLY A 166 6.11 0.56 -12.08
N ALA A 167 6.86 1.56 -11.59
CA ALA A 167 7.84 1.39 -10.53
C ALA A 167 7.20 0.94 -9.23
N ALA A 168 6.08 1.56 -8.84
CA ALA A 168 5.33 1.14 -7.65
C ALA A 168 4.81 -0.31 -7.80
N ALA A 169 4.22 -0.65 -8.95
CA ALA A 169 3.71 -1.99 -9.22
C ALA A 169 4.81 -3.05 -9.17
N GLN A 170 5.97 -2.75 -9.75
CA GLN A 170 7.15 -3.62 -9.70
C GLN A 170 7.66 -3.78 -8.26
N ALA A 171 7.80 -2.68 -7.51
CA ALA A 171 8.24 -2.73 -6.11
C ALA A 171 7.29 -3.57 -5.25
N ALA A 172 5.98 -3.44 -5.43
CA ALA A 172 5.01 -4.26 -4.73
C ALA A 172 5.02 -5.73 -5.18
N ALA A 173 5.29 -6.01 -6.47
CA ALA A 173 5.45 -7.37 -6.96
C ALA A 173 6.69 -8.05 -6.33
N THR A 174 7.83 -7.36 -6.30
CA THR A 174 9.06 -7.83 -5.63
C THR A 174 8.83 -8.06 -4.15
N GLN A 175 8.30 -7.07 -3.43
CA GLN A 175 7.99 -7.20 -1.99
C GLN A 175 7.12 -8.41 -1.67
N ARG A 176 6.15 -8.75 -2.54
CA ARG A 176 5.30 -9.94 -2.37
C ARG A 176 6.05 -11.24 -2.61
N ARG A 177 7.00 -11.26 -3.55
CA ARG A 177 7.87 -12.43 -3.77
C ARG A 177 8.77 -12.63 -2.57
N ASP A 178 9.46 -11.58 -2.13
CA ASP A 178 10.36 -11.62 -0.97
C ASP A 178 9.62 -12.09 0.29
N GLN A 179 8.39 -11.59 0.53
CA GLN A 179 7.57 -12.04 1.65
C GLN A 179 7.16 -13.52 1.56
N ARG A 180 6.92 -14.05 0.36
CA ARG A 180 6.59 -15.47 0.17
C ARG A 180 7.81 -16.34 0.41
N GLU A 181 8.95 -15.97 -0.16
CA GLU A 181 10.22 -16.68 0.04
C GLU A 181 10.62 -16.68 1.52
N LEU A 182 10.48 -15.55 2.21
CA LEU A 182 10.75 -15.44 3.64
C LEU A 182 9.79 -16.32 4.47
N ALA A 183 8.51 -16.37 4.12
CA ALA A 183 7.53 -17.21 4.80
C ALA A 183 7.81 -18.70 4.58
N GLU A 184 8.18 -19.10 3.36
CA GLU A 184 8.57 -20.46 3.03
C GLU A 184 9.85 -20.89 3.76
N ALA A 185 10.87 -20.02 3.78
CA ALA A 185 12.11 -20.26 4.51
C ALA A 185 11.86 -20.39 6.03
N THR A 186 11.01 -19.53 6.59
CA THR A 186 10.64 -19.58 8.02
C THR A 186 9.89 -20.88 8.35
N ALA A 187 8.98 -21.31 7.47
CA ALA A 187 8.27 -22.58 7.65
C ALA A 187 9.21 -23.79 7.56
N ALA A 188 10.17 -23.77 6.63
CA ALA A 188 11.18 -24.81 6.51
C ALA A 188 12.08 -24.88 7.75
N GLN A 189 12.54 -23.74 8.27
CA GLN A 189 13.33 -23.69 9.52
C GLN A 189 12.55 -24.23 10.71
N ALA A 190 11.28 -23.84 10.86
CA ALA A 190 10.42 -24.35 11.93
C ALA A 190 10.25 -25.88 11.86
N ARG A 191 10.11 -26.42 10.65
CA ARG A 191 10.02 -27.87 10.41
C ARG A 191 11.32 -28.59 10.77
N LEU A 192 12.46 -28.10 10.29
CA LEU A 192 13.77 -28.71 10.61
C LEU A 192 14.08 -28.68 12.12
N LEU A 193 13.69 -27.60 12.81
CA LEU A 193 13.85 -27.50 14.25
C LEU A 193 12.95 -28.52 15.00
N ALA A 194 11.74 -28.76 14.50
CA ALA A 194 10.85 -29.79 15.06
C ALA A 194 11.44 -31.21 14.86
N GLU A 195 11.93 -31.52 13.65
CA GLU A 195 12.57 -32.81 13.33
C GLU A 195 13.83 -33.03 14.18
N SER A 196 14.67 -32.01 14.37
CA SER A 196 15.88 -32.10 15.21
C SER A 196 15.54 -32.33 16.70
N ARG A 197 14.48 -31.69 17.21
CA ARG A 197 14.02 -31.93 18.59
C ARG A 197 13.51 -33.35 18.79
N GLU A 198 12.78 -33.89 17.81
CA GLU A 198 12.29 -35.27 17.84
C GLU A 198 13.43 -36.30 17.78
N GLN A 199 14.44 -36.06 16.95
CA GLN A 199 15.66 -36.88 16.93
C GLN A 199 16.41 -36.82 18.26
N THR A 200 16.54 -35.63 18.86
CA THR A 200 17.19 -35.47 20.16
C THR A 200 16.43 -36.19 21.27
N ALA A 201 15.10 -36.14 21.25
CA ALA A 201 14.27 -36.88 22.20
C ALA A 201 14.45 -38.40 22.04
N THR A 202 14.44 -38.90 20.81
CA THR A 202 14.70 -40.32 20.52
C THR A 202 16.07 -40.79 21.02
N ILE A 203 17.14 -40.00 20.78
CA ILE A 203 18.48 -40.32 21.26
C ILE A 203 18.51 -40.38 22.80
N ARG A 204 17.83 -39.45 23.46
CA ARG A 204 17.74 -39.42 24.92
C ARG A 204 16.96 -40.60 25.49
N ASP A 205 15.83 -40.95 24.89
CA ASP A 205 15.01 -42.09 25.31
C ASP A 205 15.76 -43.42 25.15
N VAL A 206 16.53 -43.57 24.06
CA VAL A 206 17.41 -44.75 23.88
C VAL A 206 18.52 -44.76 24.92
N ALA A 207 19.14 -43.62 25.23
CA ALA A 207 20.17 -43.54 26.27
C ALA A 207 19.62 -43.87 27.67
N ASP A 208 18.41 -43.42 28.01
CA ASP A 208 17.76 -43.71 29.30
C ASP A 208 17.26 -45.18 29.38
N ALA A 209 16.92 -45.80 28.26
CA ALA A 209 16.46 -47.19 28.22
C ALA A 209 17.60 -48.22 28.30
N VAL A 210 18.84 -47.81 28.00
CA VAL A 210 20.01 -48.67 28.11
C VAL A 210 20.72 -48.35 29.43
N ASP A 211 20.55 -49.22 30.42
CA ASP A 211 21.19 -49.16 31.74
C ASP A 211 22.71 -49.45 31.60
N VAL A 212 23.45 -48.54 30.97
CA VAL A 212 24.92 -48.61 30.82
C VAL A 212 25.54 -47.62 31.78
N GLY A 213 26.04 -48.13 32.90
CA GLY A 213 27.05 -47.44 33.69
C GLY A 213 28.35 -47.38 32.89
N ILE A 214 28.74 -46.20 32.42
CA ILE A 214 30.08 -45.99 31.85
C ILE A 214 31.07 -45.95 33.02
N VAL A 215 31.77 -47.06 33.24
CA VAL A 215 32.90 -47.14 34.18
C VAL A 215 34.17 -46.91 33.38
N PHE A 216 34.94 -45.88 33.74
CA PHE A 216 36.26 -45.64 33.19
C PHE A 216 37.28 -46.41 34.03
N PHE A 217 38.00 -47.34 33.40
CA PHE A 217 39.11 -48.05 34.04
C PHE A 217 40.44 -47.34 33.73
N ASP A 218 41.24 -47.14 34.77
CA ASP A 218 42.65 -46.76 34.68
C ASP A 218 43.47 -47.93 34.06
N ALA A 219 44.69 -47.66 33.59
CA ALA A 219 45.64 -48.65 33.06
C ALA A 219 45.96 -49.80 34.05
N ASP A 220 45.69 -49.62 35.35
CA ASP A 220 45.79 -50.64 36.40
C ASP A 220 44.45 -51.37 36.70
N ASP A 221 43.45 -51.21 35.82
CA ASP A 221 42.18 -51.97 35.80
C ASP A 221 41.34 -51.83 37.09
N ARG A 222 41.33 -50.63 37.67
CA ARG A 222 40.45 -50.28 38.80
C ARG A 222 39.32 -49.33 38.34
N PRO A 223 38.07 -49.58 38.77
CA PRO A 223 36.89 -48.80 38.38
C PRO A 223 36.85 -47.40 39.01
#